data_AF-A0ABD7RZV9-F1
#
_entry.id   AF-A0ABD7RZV9-F1
#
_cell.length_a   1.000
_cell.length_b   1.000
_cell.length_c   1.000
_cell.angle_alpha   90.00
_cell.angle_beta   90.00
_cell.angle_gamma   90.00
#
_symmetry.space_group_name_H-M   'P 1'
#
loop_
_entity.id
_entity.type
_entity.pdbx_description
1 polymer ?
#
loop_
_entity_poly.entity_id
_entity_poly.type
_entity_poly.pdbx_seq_one_letter_code
_entity_poly.pdbx_strand_id
1 'polypeptide(L)'
;MTGIEDFNFPAFNAEADRLRAAGWHVENPADHGHVDGAEWADYLRYDIWRLATCEAIHLLPGWQKCRGAKLEVHIAKALGMKVRYAHGADPAADLMIDQGADFLMMQLAAEPKPDPVEVFLDEIRAELKRARAKFPGDRVMGLALAEEFGELIKAMLDEPAANVRKEAIQTAVMAARVVLDGDGSVKEWRAHQGLDQIIDLAPAGNFKSGDIVRYSDGCTALAKLETPHAGGWHATHCLGGTIFVSEAYPPMKHATESEKAAYEHRRAETLKLQHRSDRKEQQP
;
A
#
# COMPACT_ATOMS: atom_id res chain seq x y z
N MET A 1 9.09 2.80 37.92
CA MET A 1 8.57 1.42 37.75
C MET A 1 7.22 1.26 38.43
N THR A 2 6.20 0.71 37.76
CA THR A 2 4.85 0.54 38.34
C THR A 2 4.83 -0.63 39.34
N GLY A 3 4.27 -0.43 40.54
CA GLY A 3 4.08 -1.48 41.54
C GLY A 3 5.23 -1.69 42.54
N ILE A 4 6.18 -0.75 42.61
CA ILE A 4 7.26 -0.70 43.62
C ILE A 4 7.11 0.62 44.39
N GLU A 5 7.38 0.61 45.70
CA GLU A 5 7.36 1.81 46.56
C GLU A 5 8.23 2.93 45.96
N ASP A 6 7.69 4.16 45.96
CA ASP A 6 8.28 5.36 45.35
C ASP A 6 8.76 5.17 43.90
N PHE A 7 8.12 4.28 43.14
CA PHE A 7 8.46 3.93 41.76
C PHE A 7 9.92 3.47 41.57
N ASN A 8 10.58 3.04 42.66
CA ASN A 8 12.00 2.72 42.77
C ASN A 8 12.98 3.91 42.63
N PHE A 9 12.50 5.16 42.70
CA PHE A 9 13.35 6.36 42.61
C PHE A 9 14.52 6.38 43.60
N PRO A 10 14.39 5.95 44.87
CA PRO A 10 15.52 5.94 45.80
C PRO A 10 16.70 5.07 45.33
N ALA A 11 16.43 3.90 44.76
CA ALA A 11 17.47 3.01 44.26
C ALA A 11 18.13 3.56 42.99
N PHE A 12 17.35 4.17 42.10
CA PHE A 12 17.86 4.87 40.92
C PHE A 12 18.78 6.03 41.30
N ASN A 13 18.35 6.88 42.22
CA ASN A 13 19.12 8.04 42.65
C ASN A 13 20.41 7.63 43.37
N ALA A 14 20.34 6.65 44.28
CA ALA A 14 21.53 6.17 44.99
C ALA A 14 22.59 5.58 44.05
N GLU A 15 22.19 4.81 43.05
CA GLU A 15 23.13 4.26 42.07
C GLU A 15 23.64 5.32 41.09
N ALA A 16 22.79 6.27 40.69
CA ALA A 16 23.20 7.39 39.86
C ALA A 16 24.27 8.24 40.55
N ASP A 17 24.09 8.53 41.84
CA ASP A 17 25.07 9.28 42.65
C ASP A 17 26.39 8.51 42.76
N ARG A 18 26.33 7.18 42.96
CA ARG A 18 27.54 6.33 42.99
C ARG A 18 28.30 6.37 41.67
N LEU A 19 27.60 6.31 40.53
CA LEU A 19 28.20 6.35 39.20
C LEU A 19 28.75 7.74 38.86
N ARG A 20 28.03 8.81 39.22
CA ARG A 20 28.49 10.20 39.10
C ARG A 20 29.75 10.44 39.93
N ALA A 21 29.80 9.94 41.15
CA ALA A 21 31.00 10.00 42.00
C ALA A 21 32.19 9.21 41.42
N ALA A 22 31.92 8.18 40.62
CA ALA A 22 32.94 7.43 39.87
C ALA A 22 33.35 8.09 38.54
N GLY A 23 32.84 9.29 38.24
CA GLY A 23 33.22 10.11 37.07
C GLY A 23 32.36 9.89 35.82
N TRP A 24 31.22 9.20 35.92
CA TRP A 24 30.32 9.00 34.79
C TRP A 24 29.32 10.15 34.67
N HIS A 25 29.00 10.55 33.43
CA HIS A 25 27.77 11.28 33.16
C HIS A 25 26.61 10.28 33.21
N VAL A 26 25.58 10.56 34.01
CA VAL A 26 24.50 9.60 34.28
C VAL A 26 23.16 10.19 33.92
N GLU A 27 22.54 9.55 32.93
CA GLU A 27 21.14 9.73 32.57
C GLU A 27 20.26 8.81 33.40
N ASN A 28 19.48 9.40 34.31
CA ASN A 28 18.67 8.68 35.27
C ASN A 28 17.17 8.91 34.98
N PRO A 29 16.39 7.86 34.64
CA PRO A 29 14.95 7.97 34.42
C PRO A 29 14.18 8.61 35.60
N ALA A 30 14.67 8.44 36.82
CA ALA A 30 14.05 9.04 38.01
C ALA A 30 14.17 10.57 38.06
N ASP A 31 15.11 11.18 37.32
CA ASP A 31 15.28 12.63 37.26
C ASP A 31 14.11 13.32 36.52
N HIS A 32 13.37 12.58 35.69
CA HIS A 32 12.18 13.09 35.00
C HIS A 32 10.99 13.30 35.95
N GLY A 33 10.98 12.59 37.09
CA GLY A 33 9.92 12.70 38.10
C GLY A 33 8.54 12.27 37.60
N HIS A 34 7.49 12.73 38.28
CA HIS A 34 6.10 12.53 37.87
C HIS A 34 5.60 13.75 37.10
N VAL A 35 5.10 13.53 35.89
CA VAL A 35 4.47 14.53 35.03
C VAL A 35 2.96 14.32 35.04
N ASP A 36 2.21 15.37 35.38
CA ASP A 36 0.74 15.32 35.44
C ASP A 36 0.14 15.01 34.07
N GLY A 37 -0.70 13.97 34.03
CA GLY A 37 -1.36 13.52 32.80
C GLY A 37 -0.51 12.67 31.85
N ALA A 38 0.76 12.40 32.19
CA ALA A 38 1.62 11.55 31.38
C ALA A 38 1.23 10.06 31.49
N GLU A 39 1.14 9.38 30.35
CA GLU A 39 0.91 7.94 30.29
C GLU A 39 2.23 7.18 30.21
N TRP A 40 2.18 5.86 30.43
CA TRP A 40 3.36 4.99 30.34
C TRP A 40 4.14 5.13 29.02
N ALA A 41 3.45 5.40 27.92
CA ALA A 41 4.06 5.60 26.62
C ALA A 41 4.89 6.90 26.54
N ASP A 42 4.54 7.94 27.31
CA ASP A 42 5.26 9.21 27.34
C ASP A 42 6.57 9.07 28.10
N TYR A 43 6.54 8.41 29.26
CA TYR A 43 7.75 8.06 30.02
C TYR A 43 8.68 7.18 29.18
N LEU A 44 8.15 6.17 28.50
CA LEU A 44 8.96 5.29 27.66
C LEU A 44 9.61 6.04 26.49
N ARG A 45 8.90 6.97 25.84
CA ARG A 45 9.48 7.80 24.76
C ARG A 45 10.61 8.68 25.28
N TYR A 46 10.42 9.28 26.46
CA TYR A 46 11.45 10.07 27.11
C TYR A 46 12.69 9.21 27.41
N ASP A 47 12.49 8.04 28.02
CA ASP A 47 13.59 7.13 28.40
C ASP A 47 14.35 6.61 27.18
N ILE A 48 13.65 6.24 26.10
CA ILE A 48 14.30 5.83 24.83
C ILE A 48 15.10 6.97 24.22
N TRP A 49 14.58 8.21 24.23
CA TRP A 49 15.30 9.36 23.71
C TRP A 49 16.58 9.64 24.52
N ARG A 50 16.53 9.58 25.86
CA ARG A 50 17.72 9.72 26.70
C ARG A 50 18.71 8.58 26.46
N LEU A 51 18.22 7.35 26.41
CA LEU A 51 19.05 6.16 26.18
C LEU A 51 19.83 6.26 24.87
N ALA A 52 19.22 6.79 23.81
CA ALA A 52 19.89 6.99 22.51
C ALA A 52 21.08 7.97 22.57
N THR A 53 21.20 8.77 23.62
CA THR A 53 22.34 9.67 23.85
C THR A 53 23.47 9.05 24.68
N CYS A 54 23.28 7.84 25.20
CA CYS A 54 24.23 7.17 26.09
C CYS A 54 25.13 6.18 25.33
N GLU A 55 26.31 5.87 25.89
CA GLU A 55 27.22 4.83 25.36
C GLU A 55 27.10 3.49 26.10
N ALA A 56 26.42 3.48 27.25
CA ALA A 56 26.23 2.30 28.08
C ALA A 56 24.87 2.35 28.79
N ILE A 57 24.29 1.17 29.04
CA ILE A 57 23.13 1.01 29.92
C ILE A 57 23.57 0.30 31.21
N HIS A 58 23.09 0.76 32.36
CA HIS A 58 23.43 0.19 33.66
C HIS A 58 22.17 -0.28 34.40
N LEU A 59 22.09 -1.57 34.71
CA LEU A 59 20.87 -2.25 35.13
C LEU A 59 20.85 -2.55 36.63
N LEU A 60 19.74 -2.21 37.27
CA LEU A 60 19.49 -2.47 38.70
C LEU A 60 18.92 -3.88 38.95
N PRO A 61 19.00 -4.40 40.18
CA PRO A 61 18.40 -5.68 40.54
C PRO A 61 16.90 -5.73 40.20
N GLY A 62 16.45 -6.83 39.59
CA GLY A 62 15.05 -7.03 39.20
C GLY A 62 14.64 -6.39 37.88
N TRP A 63 15.58 -5.79 37.12
CA TRP A 63 15.31 -5.16 35.81
C TRP A 63 14.50 -6.03 34.84
N GLN A 64 14.72 -7.35 34.84
CA GLN A 64 14.06 -8.32 33.95
C GLN A 64 12.54 -8.42 34.18
N LYS A 65 12.06 -7.98 35.36
CA LYS A 65 10.62 -7.94 35.68
C LYS A 65 9.96 -6.69 35.13
N CYS A 66 10.73 -5.65 34.80
CA CYS A 66 10.22 -4.40 34.25
C CYS A 66 10.06 -4.51 32.73
N ARG A 67 8.84 -4.20 32.24
CA ARG A 67 8.56 -4.20 30.79
C ARG A 67 9.38 -3.14 30.04
N GLY A 68 9.53 -1.94 30.61
CA GLY A 68 10.32 -0.85 30.02
C GLY A 68 11.82 -1.18 29.97
N ALA A 69 12.39 -1.60 31.10
CA ALA A 69 13.82 -1.92 31.17
C ALA A 69 14.24 -3.03 30.19
N LYS A 70 13.40 -4.04 29.97
CA LYS A 70 13.67 -5.07 28.93
C LYS A 70 13.74 -4.49 27.52
N LEU A 71 12.89 -3.53 27.20
CA LEU A 71 12.89 -2.87 25.90
C LEU A 71 14.11 -1.97 25.73
N GLU A 72 14.47 -1.23 26.77
CA GLU A 72 15.68 -0.38 26.81
C GLU A 72 16.96 -1.21 26.64
N VAL A 73 17.06 -2.37 27.32
CA VAL A 73 18.20 -3.29 27.14
C VAL A 73 18.30 -3.79 25.70
N HIS A 74 17.17 -4.15 25.09
CA HIS A 74 17.15 -4.56 23.70
C HIS A 74 17.62 -3.45 22.76
N ILE A 75 17.14 -2.22 22.93
CA ILE A 75 17.57 -1.05 22.15
C ILE A 75 19.07 -0.79 22.35
N ALA A 76 19.54 -0.80 23.61
CA ALA A 76 20.94 -0.57 23.93
C ALA A 76 21.86 -1.59 23.24
N LYS A 77 21.48 -2.87 23.23
CA LYS A 77 22.20 -3.93 22.52
C LYS A 77 22.20 -3.73 21.01
N ALA A 78 21.05 -3.41 20.42
CA ALA A 78 20.94 -3.14 18.99
C ALA A 78 21.82 -1.95 18.55
N LEU A 79 21.99 -0.96 19.43
CA LEU A 79 22.89 0.18 19.24
C LEU A 79 24.37 -0.13 19.54
N GLY A 80 24.70 -1.36 19.97
CA GLY A 80 26.06 -1.76 20.32
C GLY A 80 26.59 -1.14 21.62
N MET A 81 25.70 -0.67 22.49
CA MET A 81 26.05 -0.06 23.78
C MET A 81 26.56 -1.10 24.78
N LYS A 82 27.37 -0.66 25.73
CA LYS A 82 27.86 -1.55 26.81
C LYS A 82 26.76 -1.79 27.84
N VAL A 83 26.38 -3.05 28.05
CA VAL A 83 25.47 -3.44 29.14
C VAL A 83 26.28 -3.67 30.42
N ARG A 84 25.90 -2.96 31.49
CA ARG A 84 26.53 -3.05 32.82
C ARG A 84 25.46 -3.36 33.86
N TYR A 85 25.89 -3.94 34.97
CA TYR A 85 25.01 -4.41 36.04
C TYR A 85 25.44 -3.81 37.36
N ALA A 86 24.47 -3.30 38.13
CA ALA A 86 24.67 -2.97 39.53
C ALA A 86 24.89 -4.25 40.35
N HIS A 87 25.45 -4.09 41.56
CA HIS A 87 25.65 -5.23 42.44
C HIS A 87 24.32 -5.93 42.74
N GLY A 88 24.28 -7.26 42.56
CA GLY A 88 23.08 -8.08 42.76
C GLY A 88 22.08 -8.08 41.61
N ALA A 89 22.36 -7.40 40.49
CA ALA A 89 21.58 -7.53 39.27
C ALA A 89 21.95 -8.81 38.51
N ASP A 90 20.94 -9.46 37.93
CA ASP A 90 21.10 -10.75 37.24
C ASP A 90 21.48 -10.53 35.77
N PRO A 91 22.69 -10.94 35.33
CA PRO A 91 23.14 -10.83 33.94
C PRO A 91 22.60 -11.96 33.04
N ALA A 92 22.15 -13.08 33.59
CA ALA A 92 21.71 -14.24 32.80
C ALA A 92 20.41 -13.97 32.02
N ALA A 93 19.56 -13.09 32.56
CA ALA A 93 18.32 -12.67 31.92
C ALA A 93 18.54 -11.92 30.58
N ASP A 94 19.73 -11.38 30.37
CA ASP A 94 20.08 -10.64 29.17
C ASP A 94 20.36 -11.56 27.96
N LEU A 95 20.91 -12.75 28.20
CA LEU A 95 21.10 -13.77 27.15
C LEU A 95 19.78 -14.32 26.61
N MET A 96 18.72 -14.32 27.43
CA MET A 96 17.38 -14.75 26.99
C MET A 96 16.71 -13.71 26.09
N ILE A 97 17.03 -12.42 26.25
CA ILE A 97 16.58 -11.37 25.34
C ILE A 97 17.24 -11.53 23.98
N ASP A 98 18.52 -11.92 23.93
CA ASP A 98 19.24 -12.16 22.68
C ASP A 98 18.58 -13.26 21.84
N GLN A 99 18.15 -14.36 22.44
CA GLN A 99 17.49 -15.44 21.69
C GLN A 99 16.15 -15.04 21.05
N GLY A 100 15.38 -14.16 21.72
CA GLY A 100 14.15 -13.59 21.15
C GLY A 100 14.41 -12.48 20.13
N ALA A 101 15.47 -11.69 20.36
CA ALA A 101 15.96 -10.66 19.47
C ALA A 101 16.52 -11.24 18.17
N ASP A 102 17.27 -12.35 18.23
CA ASP A 102 17.81 -13.05 17.07
C ASP A 102 16.70 -13.54 16.14
N PHE A 103 15.59 -14.03 16.70
CA PHE A 103 14.40 -14.42 15.92
C PHE A 103 13.71 -13.20 15.27
N LEU A 104 13.57 -12.10 16.01
CA LEU A 104 12.98 -10.86 15.51
C LEU A 104 13.88 -10.15 14.49
N MET A 105 15.21 -10.17 14.70
CA MET A 105 16.22 -9.65 13.79
C MET A 105 16.33 -10.51 12.53
N MET A 106 16.13 -11.82 12.61
CA MET A 106 16.00 -12.68 11.43
C MET A 106 14.72 -12.35 10.63
N GLN A 107 13.63 -11.95 11.28
CA GLN A 107 12.42 -11.45 10.61
C GLN A 107 12.54 -10.01 10.07
N LEU A 108 13.20 -9.10 10.79
CA LEU A 108 13.40 -7.69 10.40
C LEU A 108 14.50 -7.53 9.34
N ALA A 109 15.58 -8.30 9.42
CA ALA A 109 16.59 -8.38 8.36
C ALA A 109 16.03 -9.07 7.09
N ALA A 110 14.89 -9.74 7.21
CA ALA A 110 14.11 -10.29 6.13
C ALA A 110 12.87 -9.43 5.81
N GLU A 111 12.99 -8.09 5.83
CA GLU A 111 12.12 -7.33 4.93
C GLU A 111 12.42 -7.81 3.51
N PRO A 112 11.45 -8.40 2.78
CA PRO A 112 11.70 -8.76 1.40
C PRO A 112 12.11 -7.47 0.71
N LYS A 113 13.30 -7.45 0.09
CA LYS A 113 13.69 -6.34 -0.78
C LYS A 113 12.48 -6.06 -1.69
N PRO A 114 11.98 -4.82 -1.73
CA PRO A 114 10.78 -4.52 -2.49
C PRO A 114 11.01 -5.03 -3.91
N ASP A 115 10.06 -5.83 -4.39
CA ASP A 115 10.18 -6.49 -5.68
C ASP A 115 10.55 -5.43 -6.72
N PRO A 116 11.72 -5.54 -7.38
CA PRO A 116 12.16 -4.56 -8.36
C PRO A 116 11.14 -4.31 -9.47
N VAL A 117 10.30 -5.31 -9.76
CA VAL A 117 9.18 -5.19 -10.71
C VAL A 117 8.12 -4.24 -10.16
N GLU A 118 7.67 -4.44 -8.93
CA GLU A 118 6.64 -3.59 -8.31
C GLU A 118 7.12 -2.14 -8.14
N VAL A 119 8.38 -1.94 -7.75
CA VAL A 119 8.99 -0.61 -7.66
C VAL A 119 8.96 0.10 -9.03
N PHE A 120 9.31 -0.62 -10.10
CA PHE A 120 9.29 -0.08 -11.45
C PHE A 120 7.87 0.25 -11.93
N LEU A 121 6.89 -0.62 -11.64
CA LEU A 121 5.49 -0.39 -11.97
C LEU A 121 4.89 0.81 -11.21
N ASP A 122 5.29 1.03 -9.96
CA ASP A 122 4.88 2.19 -9.16
C ASP A 122 5.40 3.50 -9.75
N GLU A 123 6.64 3.51 -10.25
CA GLU A 123 7.22 4.68 -10.91
C GLU A 123 6.56 4.96 -12.27
N ILE A 124 6.25 3.92 -13.05
CA ILE A 124 5.44 4.05 -14.27
C ILE A 124 4.08 4.66 -13.92
N ARG A 125 3.42 4.19 -12.85
CA ARG A 125 2.12 4.73 -12.43
C ARG A 125 2.23 6.21 -12.03
N ALA A 126 3.26 6.56 -11.27
CA ALA A 126 3.52 7.94 -10.87
C ALA A 126 3.81 8.84 -12.08
N GLU A 127 4.63 8.38 -13.03
CA GLU A 127 4.96 9.12 -14.23
C GLU A 127 3.77 9.25 -15.17
N LEU A 128 2.95 8.21 -15.35
CA LEU A 128 1.71 8.28 -16.13
C LEU A 128 0.77 9.37 -15.60
N LYS A 129 0.63 9.47 -14.27
CA LYS A 129 -0.16 10.52 -13.63
C LYS A 129 0.41 11.92 -13.94
N ARG A 130 1.74 12.09 -13.88
CA ARG A 130 2.40 13.34 -14.24
C ARG A 130 2.24 13.68 -15.72
N ALA A 131 2.45 12.72 -16.61
CA ALA A 131 2.36 12.89 -18.06
C ALA A 131 0.95 13.32 -18.48
N ARG A 132 -0.11 12.69 -17.94
CA ARG A 132 -1.50 13.09 -18.20
C ARG A 132 -1.81 14.50 -17.69
N ALA A 133 -1.28 14.88 -16.52
CA ALA A 133 -1.46 16.23 -15.98
C ALA A 133 -0.76 17.30 -16.84
N LYS A 134 0.44 16.99 -17.35
CA LYS A 134 1.24 17.90 -18.18
C LYS A 134 0.75 17.98 -19.62
N PHE A 135 0.25 16.87 -20.16
CA PHE A 135 -0.16 16.73 -21.56
C PHE A 135 -1.53 16.03 -21.65
N PRO A 136 -2.65 16.74 -21.41
CA PRO A 136 -3.97 16.12 -21.25
C PRO A 136 -4.63 15.60 -22.56
N GLY A 137 -4.02 15.80 -23.72
CA GLY A 137 -4.57 15.39 -25.02
C GLY A 137 -4.21 13.97 -25.45
N ASP A 138 -4.98 13.44 -26.41
CA ASP A 138 -4.80 12.10 -27.01
C ASP A 138 -4.13 12.14 -28.39
N ARG A 139 -3.70 13.30 -28.89
CA ARG A 139 -3.17 13.41 -30.26
C ARG A 139 -1.71 12.98 -30.33
N VAL A 140 -1.34 12.38 -31.46
CA VAL A 140 0.04 12.02 -31.85
C VAL A 140 0.75 11.09 -30.85
N MET A 141 -0.03 10.29 -30.13
CA MET A 141 0.47 9.37 -29.10
C MET A 141 1.45 8.35 -29.67
N GLY A 142 1.20 7.85 -30.88
CA GLY A 142 2.10 6.93 -31.57
C GLY A 142 3.45 7.57 -31.92
N LEU A 143 3.47 8.86 -32.30
CA LEU A 143 4.71 9.59 -32.56
C LEU A 143 5.47 9.87 -31.28
N ALA A 144 4.76 10.28 -30.22
CA ALA A 144 5.38 10.49 -28.92
C ALA A 144 5.97 9.18 -28.36
N LEU A 145 5.31 8.03 -28.53
CA LEU A 145 5.90 6.73 -28.20
C LEU A 145 7.17 6.44 -29.02
N ALA A 146 7.16 6.75 -30.32
CA ALA A 146 8.35 6.55 -31.16
C ALA A 146 9.53 7.43 -30.71
N GLU A 147 9.27 8.66 -30.30
CA GLU A 147 10.27 9.58 -29.74
C GLU A 147 10.88 9.00 -28.45
N GLU A 148 10.06 8.63 -27.47
CA GLU A 148 10.53 8.09 -26.19
C GLU A 148 11.33 6.78 -26.37
N PHE A 149 10.89 5.92 -27.30
CA PHE A 149 11.65 4.71 -27.62
C PHE A 149 13.01 5.06 -28.23
N GLY A 150 13.08 6.08 -29.08
CA GLY A 150 14.34 6.62 -29.59
C GLY A 150 15.26 7.17 -28.49
N GLU A 151 14.70 7.92 -27.54
CA GLU A 151 15.43 8.42 -26.36
C GLU A 151 15.95 7.27 -25.49
N LEU A 152 15.15 6.21 -25.30
CA LEU A 152 15.60 5.00 -24.60
C LEU A 152 16.78 4.33 -25.32
N ILE A 153 16.71 4.16 -26.64
CA ILE A 153 17.82 3.58 -27.41
C ILE A 153 19.07 4.45 -27.29
N LYS A 154 18.95 5.78 -27.40
CA LYS A 154 20.06 6.71 -27.20
C LYS A 154 20.64 6.59 -25.78
N ALA A 155 19.78 6.56 -24.77
CA ALA A 155 20.22 6.44 -23.38
C ALA A 155 20.97 5.12 -23.13
N MET A 156 20.51 4.01 -23.72
CA MET A 156 21.18 2.71 -23.64
C MET A 156 22.58 2.71 -24.25
N LEU A 157 22.80 3.51 -25.30
CA LEU A 157 24.09 3.56 -26.01
C LEU A 157 25.07 4.54 -25.35
N ASP A 158 24.58 5.72 -24.95
CA ASP A 158 25.45 6.87 -24.70
C ASP A 158 25.27 7.52 -23.32
N GLU A 159 24.41 7.00 -22.44
CA GLU A 159 24.06 7.66 -21.17
C GLU A 159 24.17 6.75 -19.92
N PRO A 160 24.22 7.32 -18.70
CA PRO A 160 24.26 6.54 -17.46
C PRO A 160 23.00 5.71 -17.22
N ALA A 161 23.12 4.62 -16.46
CA ALA A 161 22.02 3.69 -16.16
C ALA A 161 20.76 4.35 -15.56
N ALA A 162 20.92 5.45 -14.82
CA ALA A 162 19.79 6.21 -14.28
C ALA A 162 18.93 6.83 -15.40
N ASN A 163 19.55 7.31 -16.48
CA ASN A 163 18.84 7.86 -17.64
C ASN A 163 18.16 6.75 -18.43
N VAL A 164 18.84 5.61 -18.64
CA VAL A 164 18.20 4.43 -19.27
C VAL A 164 16.91 4.05 -18.55
N ARG A 165 16.94 4.03 -17.21
CA ARG A 165 15.77 3.70 -16.40
C ARG A 165 14.66 4.74 -16.54
N LYS A 166 15.01 6.03 -16.56
CA LYS A 166 14.06 7.12 -16.79
C LYS A 166 13.38 7.03 -18.15
N GLU A 167 14.15 6.83 -19.23
CA GLU A 167 13.57 6.73 -20.58
C GLU A 167 12.78 5.42 -20.79
N ALA A 168 13.15 4.35 -20.09
CA ALA A 168 12.35 3.12 -20.07
C ALA A 168 10.97 3.34 -19.42
N ILE A 169 10.92 4.12 -18.32
CA ILE A 169 9.67 4.52 -17.67
C ILE A 169 8.83 5.37 -18.63
N GLN A 170 9.42 6.38 -19.28
CA GLN A 170 8.69 7.24 -20.22
C GLN A 170 8.17 6.47 -21.43
N THR A 171 8.96 5.58 -22.01
CA THR A 171 8.54 4.67 -23.08
C THR A 171 7.34 3.82 -22.65
N ALA A 172 7.42 3.20 -21.46
CA ALA A 172 6.32 2.40 -20.92
C ALA A 172 5.06 3.25 -20.67
N VAL A 173 5.22 4.48 -20.18
CA VAL A 173 4.13 5.45 -19.99
C VAL A 173 3.48 5.79 -21.32
N MET A 174 4.25 6.09 -22.37
CA MET A 174 3.68 6.42 -23.68
C MET A 174 2.96 5.24 -24.30
N ALA A 175 3.49 4.02 -24.15
CA ALA A 175 2.79 2.80 -24.58
C ALA A 175 1.46 2.63 -23.81
N ALA A 176 1.46 2.86 -22.49
CA ALA A 176 0.24 2.85 -21.69
C ALA A 176 -0.76 3.91 -22.15
N ARG A 177 -0.30 5.12 -22.49
CA ARG A 177 -1.18 6.18 -22.98
C ARG A 177 -1.80 5.85 -24.34
N VAL A 178 -1.08 5.21 -25.25
CA VAL A 178 -1.65 4.76 -26.54
C VAL A 178 -2.90 3.91 -26.30
N VAL A 179 -2.85 2.97 -25.35
CA VAL A 179 -3.96 2.03 -25.11
C VAL A 179 -5.00 2.51 -24.09
N LEU A 180 -4.63 3.40 -23.17
CA LEU A 180 -5.54 3.90 -22.13
C LEU A 180 -6.16 5.26 -22.49
N ASP A 181 -5.43 6.12 -23.20
CA ASP A 181 -5.88 7.45 -23.63
C ASP A 181 -6.23 7.49 -25.13
N GLY A 182 -5.78 6.51 -25.91
CA GLY A 182 -5.98 6.46 -27.36
C GLY A 182 -4.97 7.24 -28.17
N ASP A 183 -5.24 7.29 -29.48
CA ASP A 183 -4.63 8.28 -30.37
C ASP A 183 -5.68 8.95 -31.26
N GLY A 184 -5.99 10.20 -30.94
CA GLY A 184 -6.96 11.01 -31.68
C GLY A 184 -6.57 11.28 -33.13
N SER A 185 -5.27 11.24 -33.44
CA SER A 185 -4.76 11.58 -34.77
C SER A 185 -5.00 10.51 -35.83
N VAL A 186 -5.23 9.26 -35.42
CA VAL A 186 -5.45 8.13 -36.35
C VAL A 186 -6.92 7.72 -36.47
N LYS A 187 -7.85 8.40 -35.78
CA LYS A 187 -9.27 8.02 -35.71
C LYS A 187 -9.92 7.93 -37.09
N GLU A 188 -9.74 8.97 -37.90
CA GLU A 188 -10.30 9.05 -39.27
C GLU A 188 -9.68 8.00 -40.19
N TRP A 189 -8.36 7.81 -40.10
CA TRP A 189 -7.65 6.80 -40.89
C TRP A 189 -8.14 5.39 -40.56
N ARG A 190 -8.26 5.05 -39.27
CA ARG A 190 -8.78 3.74 -38.83
C ARG A 190 -10.20 3.51 -39.32
N ALA A 191 -11.07 4.53 -39.24
CA ALA A 191 -12.43 4.45 -39.76
C ALA A 191 -12.47 4.21 -41.27
N HIS A 192 -11.62 4.90 -42.04
CA HIS A 192 -11.49 4.68 -43.49
C HIS A 192 -11.04 3.24 -43.82
N GLN A 193 -10.17 2.65 -43.00
CA GLN A 193 -9.73 1.26 -43.14
C GLN A 193 -10.74 0.23 -42.62
N GLY A 194 -11.91 0.67 -42.10
CA GLY A 194 -12.90 -0.22 -41.50
C GLY A 194 -12.44 -0.85 -40.18
N LEU A 195 -11.46 -0.25 -39.50
CA LEU A 195 -10.93 -0.72 -38.23
C LEU A 195 -11.68 -0.09 -37.04
N ASP A 196 -11.71 -0.82 -35.93
CA ASP A 196 -12.16 -0.32 -34.63
C ASP A 196 -11.28 0.84 -34.11
N GLN A 197 -11.73 1.61 -33.12
CA GLN A 197 -10.91 2.67 -32.52
C GLN A 197 -10.00 2.09 -31.42
N ILE A 198 -8.80 2.66 -31.23
CA ILE A 198 -7.79 2.16 -30.26
C ILE A 198 -8.36 2.10 -28.84
N ILE A 199 -9.05 3.17 -28.46
CA ILE A 199 -9.96 3.18 -27.34
C ILE A 199 -11.36 3.27 -27.90
N ASP A 200 -12.20 2.30 -27.58
CA ASP A 200 -13.64 2.38 -27.80
C ASP A 200 -14.30 3.09 -26.61
N LEU A 201 -13.66 4.17 -26.14
CA LEU A 201 -14.28 5.09 -25.22
C LEU A 201 -15.28 5.89 -26.04
N ALA A 202 -16.49 5.34 -26.19
CA ALA A 202 -17.65 6.20 -26.19
C ALA A 202 -17.47 7.15 -24.99
N PRO A 203 -17.29 8.47 -25.20
CA PRO A 203 -16.91 9.40 -24.14
C PRO A 203 -17.93 9.27 -23.03
N ALA A 204 -17.56 8.68 -21.88
CA ALA A 204 -18.47 8.28 -20.78
C ALA A 204 -19.91 8.22 -21.30
N GLY A 205 -20.14 7.25 -22.20
CA GLY A 205 -21.20 7.30 -23.22
C GLY A 205 -22.50 7.81 -22.63
N ASN A 206 -23.25 8.59 -23.40
CA ASN A 206 -24.56 9.11 -23.04
C ASN A 206 -25.53 7.92 -22.82
N PHE A 207 -25.33 7.20 -21.72
CA PHE A 207 -25.98 5.96 -21.38
C PHE A 207 -27.40 6.30 -20.98
N LYS A 208 -28.34 5.52 -21.49
CA LYS A 208 -29.74 5.66 -21.16
C LYS A 208 -30.25 4.39 -20.52
N SER A 209 -31.35 4.56 -19.79
CA SER A 209 -32.16 3.44 -19.33
C SER A 209 -32.45 2.50 -20.51
N GLY A 210 -32.19 1.22 -20.32
CA GLY A 210 -32.37 0.17 -21.31
C GLY A 210 -31.10 -0.24 -22.06
N ASP A 211 -30.01 0.52 -22.00
CA ASP A 211 -28.75 0.14 -22.64
C ASP A 211 -28.13 -1.09 -21.96
N ILE A 212 -27.62 -2.03 -22.77
CA ILE A 212 -26.78 -3.14 -22.28
C ILE A 212 -25.33 -2.69 -22.37
N VAL A 213 -24.63 -2.77 -21.26
CA VAL A 213 -23.27 -2.28 -21.10
C VAL A 213 -22.35 -3.34 -20.52
N ARG A 214 -21.06 -3.21 -20.82
CA ARG A 214 -20.00 -3.96 -20.17
C ARG A 214 -19.41 -3.13 -19.05
N TYR A 215 -19.51 -3.61 -17.81
CA TYR A 215 -19.05 -2.87 -16.63
C TYR A 215 -17.74 -3.41 -16.04
N SER A 216 -17.26 -4.57 -16.49
CA SER A 216 -15.97 -5.16 -16.13
C SER A 216 -15.53 -6.19 -17.19
N ASP A 217 -14.38 -6.80 -16.98
CA ASP A 217 -13.85 -7.86 -17.82
C ASP A 217 -14.57 -9.20 -17.57
N GLY A 218 -14.51 -10.10 -18.55
CA GLY A 218 -15.08 -11.45 -18.46
C GLY A 218 -16.47 -11.60 -19.07
N CYS A 219 -16.84 -12.84 -19.40
CA CYS A 219 -18.02 -13.13 -20.22
C CYS A 219 -19.37 -12.84 -19.52
N THR A 220 -19.38 -12.67 -18.20
CA THR A 220 -20.58 -12.39 -17.39
C THR A 220 -20.74 -10.93 -17.05
N ALA A 221 -19.74 -10.08 -17.30
CA ALA A 221 -19.74 -8.69 -16.88
C ALA A 221 -20.60 -7.80 -17.80
N LEU A 222 -21.87 -8.17 -17.96
CA LEU A 222 -22.87 -7.47 -18.77
C LEU A 222 -24.08 -7.14 -17.90
N ALA A 223 -24.54 -5.89 -18.01
CA ALA A 223 -25.72 -5.43 -17.28
C ALA A 223 -26.58 -4.51 -18.16
N LYS A 224 -27.89 -4.55 -17.95
CA LYS A 224 -28.85 -3.64 -18.57
C LYS A 224 -29.15 -2.51 -17.62
N LEU A 225 -28.85 -1.28 -18.00
CA LEU A 225 -29.08 -0.10 -17.18
C LEU A 225 -30.58 0.13 -16.98
N GLU A 226 -30.99 0.41 -15.75
CA GLU A 226 -32.39 0.64 -15.38
C GLU A 226 -32.59 2.10 -14.99
N THR A 227 -32.35 2.44 -13.72
CA THR A 227 -32.65 3.76 -13.17
C THR A 227 -31.35 4.46 -12.79
N PRO A 228 -31.12 5.69 -13.28
CA PRO A 228 -30.00 6.50 -12.82
C PRO A 228 -30.22 6.93 -11.37
N HIS A 229 -29.16 6.92 -10.56
CA HIS A 229 -29.16 7.40 -9.18
C HIS A 229 -27.98 8.36 -8.98
N ALA A 230 -28.00 9.21 -7.95
CA ALA A 230 -26.83 9.99 -7.55
C ALA A 230 -25.60 9.06 -7.39
N GLY A 231 -24.59 9.25 -8.25
CA GLY A 231 -23.34 8.50 -8.26
C GLY A 231 -23.33 7.20 -9.07
N GLY A 232 -24.32 6.92 -9.94
CA GLY A 232 -24.27 5.75 -10.82
C GLY A 232 -25.60 5.27 -11.41
N TRP A 233 -25.67 3.98 -11.71
CA TRP A 233 -26.84 3.31 -12.29
C TRP A 233 -27.20 2.04 -11.51
N HIS A 234 -28.48 1.86 -11.21
CA HIS A 234 -29.01 0.53 -10.97
C HIS A 234 -29.13 -0.21 -12.30
N ALA A 235 -28.65 -1.43 -12.36
CA ALA A 235 -28.65 -2.23 -13.58
C ALA A 235 -28.97 -3.69 -13.28
N THR A 236 -29.63 -4.36 -14.23
CA THR A 236 -29.94 -5.78 -14.12
C THR A 236 -28.84 -6.63 -14.77
N HIS A 237 -28.21 -7.49 -13.97
CA HIS A 237 -27.09 -8.32 -14.40
C HIS A 237 -27.52 -9.52 -15.26
N CYS A 238 -26.68 -9.93 -16.21
CA CYS A 238 -27.02 -11.00 -17.16
C CYS A 238 -27.28 -12.36 -16.49
N LEU A 239 -26.74 -12.59 -15.28
CA LEU A 239 -26.94 -13.81 -14.49
C LEU A 239 -28.03 -13.69 -13.41
N GLY A 240 -28.93 -12.72 -13.46
CA GLY A 240 -29.89 -12.51 -12.37
C GLY A 240 -29.48 -11.37 -11.43
N GLY A 241 -30.47 -10.79 -10.73
CA GLY A 241 -30.24 -9.76 -9.71
C GLY A 241 -29.94 -8.36 -10.24
N THR A 242 -29.84 -7.42 -9.31
CA THR A 242 -29.54 -6.00 -9.53
C THR A 242 -28.12 -5.71 -9.07
N ILE A 243 -27.37 -4.94 -9.85
CA ILE A 243 -26.06 -4.40 -9.52
C ILE A 243 -26.11 -2.88 -9.54
N PHE A 244 -25.15 -2.24 -8.86
CA PHE A 244 -24.94 -0.81 -8.93
C PHE A 244 -23.62 -0.53 -9.65
N VAL A 245 -23.69 0.17 -10.79
CA VAL A 245 -22.51 0.60 -11.55
C VAL A 245 -22.23 2.04 -11.16
N SER A 246 -21.18 2.27 -10.37
CA SER A 246 -20.92 3.57 -9.76
C SER A 246 -20.12 4.51 -10.68
N GLU A 247 -20.08 5.79 -10.34
CA GLU A 247 -19.22 6.79 -11.00
C GLU A 247 -17.72 6.47 -10.85
N ALA A 248 -17.33 5.83 -9.75
CA ALA A 248 -15.96 5.37 -9.54
C ALA A 248 -15.59 4.16 -10.44
N TYR A 249 -16.60 3.39 -10.89
CA TYR A 249 -16.46 2.23 -11.76
C TYR A 249 -17.56 2.24 -12.83
N PRO A 250 -17.52 3.22 -13.77
CA PRO A 250 -18.59 3.39 -14.74
C PRO A 250 -18.60 2.25 -15.75
N PRO A 251 -19.70 2.07 -16.52
CA PRO A 251 -19.68 1.12 -17.61
C PRO A 251 -18.56 1.45 -18.60
N MET A 252 -17.74 0.46 -18.94
CA MET A 252 -16.58 0.63 -19.80
C MET A 252 -16.99 0.96 -21.25
N LYS A 253 -18.04 0.30 -21.75
CA LYS A 253 -18.58 0.50 -23.10
C LYS A 253 -20.00 -0.04 -23.26
N HIS A 254 -20.68 0.37 -24.33
CA HIS A 254 -21.86 -0.31 -24.83
C HIS A 254 -21.51 -1.75 -25.23
N ALA A 255 -22.42 -2.69 -24.96
CA ALA A 255 -22.26 -4.05 -25.44
C ALA A 255 -22.34 -4.10 -26.97
N THR A 256 -21.43 -4.84 -27.60
CA THR A 256 -21.51 -5.20 -29.02
C THR A 256 -22.76 -6.06 -29.29
N GLU A 257 -23.17 -6.22 -30.54
CA GLU A 257 -24.32 -7.07 -30.90
C GLU A 257 -24.16 -8.52 -30.42
N SER A 258 -22.94 -9.05 -30.49
CA SER A 258 -22.63 -10.40 -29.98
C SER A 258 -22.81 -10.51 -28.46
N GLU A 259 -22.45 -9.46 -27.72
CA GLU A 259 -22.57 -9.41 -26.26
C GLU A 259 -24.02 -9.18 -25.83
N LYS A 260 -24.81 -8.40 -26.58
CA LYS A 260 -26.26 -8.27 -26.35
C LYS A 260 -26.97 -9.62 -26.49
N ALA A 261 -26.65 -10.39 -27.53
CA ALA A 261 -27.19 -11.74 -27.71
C ALA A 261 -26.78 -12.67 -26.55
N ALA A 262 -25.53 -12.60 -26.10
CA ALA A 262 -25.05 -13.36 -24.95
C ALA A 262 -25.74 -12.97 -23.64
N TYR A 263 -26.03 -11.68 -23.43
CA TYR A 263 -26.78 -11.18 -22.29
C TYR A 263 -28.17 -11.82 -22.24
N GLU A 264 -28.93 -11.74 -23.33
CA GLU A 264 -30.30 -12.25 -23.39
C GLU A 264 -30.36 -13.78 -23.21
N HIS A 265 -29.43 -14.51 -23.82
CA HIS A 265 -29.32 -15.96 -23.65
C HIS A 265 -29.15 -16.36 -22.18
N ARG A 266 -28.13 -15.78 -21.51
CA ARG A 266 -27.81 -16.09 -20.12
C ARG A 266 -28.91 -15.66 -19.16
N ARG A 267 -29.56 -14.54 -19.44
CA ARG A 267 -30.69 -14.05 -18.65
C ARG A 267 -31.86 -15.02 -18.72
N ALA A 268 -32.19 -15.50 -19.92
CA ALA A 268 -33.24 -16.49 -20.12
C ALA A 268 -32.93 -17.83 -19.41
N GLU A 269 -31.67 -18.29 -19.44
CA GLU A 269 -31.26 -19.49 -18.71
C GLU A 269 -31.37 -19.32 -17.19
N THR A 270 -30.91 -18.19 -16.67
CA THR A 270 -30.96 -17.91 -15.23
C THR A 270 -32.39 -17.84 -14.71
N LEU A 271 -33.29 -17.15 -15.44
CA LEU A 271 -34.71 -17.06 -15.07
C LEU A 271 -35.39 -18.45 -15.04
N LYS A 272 -35.03 -19.35 -15.98
CA LYS A 272 -35.51 -20.73 -15.97
C LYS A 272 -35.05 -21.51 -14.73
N LEU A 273 -33.83 -21.26 -14.25
CA LEU A 273 -33.29 -21.90 -13.05
C LEU A 273 -33.96 -21.37 -11.78
N GLN A 274 -34.18 -20.06 -11.68
CA GLN A 274 -34.88 -19.43 -10.56
C GLN A 274 -36.32 -19.97 -10.44
N HIS A 275 -37.06 -20.02 -11.54
CA HIS A 275 -38.42 -20.59 -11.55
C HIS A 275 -38.50 -22.10 -11.26
N ARG A 276 -37.41 -22.85 -11.45
CA ARG A 276 -37.33 -24.26 -11.02
C ARG A 276 -37.04 -24.39 -9.53
N SER A 277 -36.28 -23.47 -8.95
CA SER A 277 -36.00 -23.41 -7.52
C SER A 277 -37.27 -23.05 -6.74
N ASP A 278 -37.99 -22.01 -7.17
CA ASP A 278 -39.23 -21.55 -6.51
C ASP A 278 -40.32 -22.63 -6.53
N ARG A 279 -40.38 -23.45 -7.60
CA ARG A 279 -41.32 -24.58 -7.69
C ARG A 279 -40.94 -25.77 -6.80
N LYS A 280 -39.65 -25.96 -6.47
CA LYS A 280 -39.22 -27.00 -5.55
C LYS A 280 -39.46 -26.64 -4.10
N GLU A 281 -39.43 -25.35 -3.75
CA GLU A 281 -39.76 -24.86 -2.40
C GLU A 281 -41.28 -24.79 -2.12
N GLN A 282 -42.12 -24.80 -3.17
CA GLN A 282 -43.58 -24.76 -3.05
C GLN A 282 -44.28 -26.13 -3.15
N GLN A 283 -43.53 -27.23 -3.25
CA GLN A 283 -44.09 -28.59 -3.09
C GLN A 283 -43.87 -29.04 -1.63
N PRO A 284 -44.94 -29.36 -0.88
CA PRO A 284 -44.84 -29.81 0.52
C PRO A 284 -44.17 -31.18 0.64
#